data_AF-A0A970M9M5-F1
#
_entry.id   AF-A0A970M9M5-F1
#
_cell.length_a   1.000
_cell.length_b   1.000
_cell.length_c   1.000
_cell.angle_alpha   90.00
_cell.angle_beta   90.00
_cell.angle_gamma   90.00
#
_symmetry.space_group_name_H-M   'P 1'
#
loop_
_entity.id
_entity.type
_entity.pdbx_description
1 polymer ?
#
loop_
_entity_poly.entity_id
_entity_poly.type
_entity_poly.pdbx_seq_one_letter_code
_entity_poly.pdbx_strand_id
1 'polypeptide(L)'
;HTVEHDAFFDTIHVAIEASSRDVQVSVATSDAEAKQRAAKAKRERYTEIWSFLRRPGARTLAAGGALEGRCPNCGAPLENAQTARCTHCQALVNSGDYDWVLAEITQPIEWRPGSTGSVSGLKDIMQRDPTFNRQVAEDRAGYVFWRWMEALVRRSRAPLAQCATPAFVEGVSREPLGAVRHYRTAVGAIDLVAVTNDDTFERIYITVLWSSARSPRGIPTPSATVLVLSRRMGVAGQTGFSHARCPSCHGPLPENDATTCEYCGATLGSAGTDWVLDETTTPHALAALLARSTTSAGAVPGQSSAAGYTGADDGDDSEDASDEPIPEWATPDMGNRRERLLLLMRMAAVVMADGVVTRQERRLLKTAARRWDVPFEAVEPILAGQIDPQEMEMMRPAAPQAFFNGLVSAALIDGKIDGREEKLLLDVAANLDISQADAKNTMYAMTKTARSGSSAHT
;
A
#
# COMPACT_ATOMS: atom_id res chain seq x y z
N HIS A 1 -20.18 -12.87 -3.06
CA HIS A 1 -19.60 -11.87 -3.97
C HIS A 1 -20.15 -10.50 -3.57
N THR A 2 -19.39 -9.44 -3.79
CA THR A 2 -19.85 -8.05 -3.65
C THR A 2 -19.69 -7.36 -5.00
N VAL A 3 -20.49 -6.33 -5.24
CA VAL A 3 -20.48 -5.56 -6.49
C VAL A 3 -20.31 -4.08 -6.15
N GLU A 4 -19.40 -3.43 -6.85
CA GLU A 4 -19.07 -2.02 -6.72
C GLU A 4 -19.22 -1.35 -8.09
N HIS A 5 -19.54 -0.05 -8.08
CA HIS A 5 -19.72 0.74 -9.29
C HIS A 5 -19.12 2.12 -9.07
N ASP A 6 -18.25 2.53 -10.00
CA ASP A 6 -17.71 3.88 -10.07
C ASP A 6 -17.78 4.43 -11.51
N ALA A 7 -17.21 5.63 -11.74
CA ALA A 7 -17.24 6.29 -13.03
C ALA A 7 -16.45 5.56 -14.14
N PHE A 8 -15.53 4.67 -13.77
CA PHE A 8 -14.64 3.94 -14.68
C PHE A 8 -14.99 2.47 -14.80
N PHE A 9 -15.41 1.82 -13.72
CA PHE A 9 -15.58 0.37 -13.64
C PHE A 9 -16.82 -0.06 -12.85
N ASP A 10 -17.50 -1.08 -13.39
CA ASP A 10 -18.24 -2.07 -12.60
C ASP A 10 -17.22 -3.10 -12.08
N THR A 11 -17.23 -3.37 -10.77
CA THR A 11 -16.31 -4.32 -10.13
C THR A 11 -17.09 -5.41 -9.41
N ILE A 12 -16.67 -6.66 -9.57
CA ILE A 12 -17.20 -7.82 -8.85
C ILE A 12 -16.07 -8.46 -8.05
N HIS A 13 -16.26 -8.58 -6.75
CA HIS A 13 -15.36 -9.32 -5.87
C HIS A 13 -15.94 -10.69 -5.57
N VAL A 14 -15.18 -11.74 -5.85
CA VAL A 14 -15.58 -13.13 -5.62
C VAL A 14 -14.63 -13.77 -4.62
N ALA A 15 -15.18 -14.24 -3.50
CA ALA A 15 -14.43 -15.08 -2.57
C ALA A 15 -14.32 -16.49 -3.15
N ILE A 16 -13.08 -16.93 -3.39
CA ILE A 16 -12.73 -18.25 -3.88
C ILE A 16 -12.16 -19.04 -2.71
N GLU A 17 -12.90 -20.05 -2.27
CA GLU A 17 -12.41 -21.03 -1.30
C GLU A 17 -11.82 -22.22 -2.04
N ALA A 18 -10.53 -22.48 -1.82
CA ALA A 18 -9.80 -23.51 -2.53
C ALA A 18 -8.87 -24.30 -1.60
N SER A 19 -8.31 -25.37 -2.15
CA SER A 19 -7.19 -26.06 -1.49
C SER A 19 -6.22 -26.66 -2.49
N SER A 20 -4.96 -26.34 -2.32
CA SER A 20 -3.87 -26.75 -3.21
C SER A 20 -2.73 -27.37 -2.42
N ARG A 21 -1.79 -28.00 -3.13
CA ARG A 21 -0.49 -28.39 -2.60
C ARG A 21 0.53 -27.48 -3.27
N ASP A 22 1.19 -26.65 -2.49
CA ASP A 22 2.12 -25.65 -3.01
C ASP A 22 3.57 -25.98 -2.60
N VAL A 23 4.51 -25.73 -3.52
CA VAL A 23 5.94 -25.90 -3.30
C VAL A 23 6.74 -24.92 -4.16
N GLN A 24 7.69 -24.23 -3.54
CA GLN A 24 8.67 -23.45 -4.28
C GLN A 24 9.82 -24.33 -4.77
N VAL A 25 10.14 -24.22 -6.06
CA VAL A 25 11.24 -24.92 -6.71
C VAL A 25 12.14 -23.93 -7.44
N SER A 26 13.34 -24.36 -7.82
CA SER A 26 14.22 -23.55 -8.65
C SER A 26 13.65 -23.45 -10.06
N VAL A 27 13.92 -22.34 -10.77
CA VAL A 27 13.57 -22.17 -12.19
C VAL A 27 14.23 -23.26 -13.06
N ALA A 28 15.35 -23.84 -12.62
CA ALA A 28 16.00 -24.95 -13.31
C ALA A 28 15.33 -26.33 -13.07
N THR A 29 14.33 -26.41 -12.18
CA THR A 29 13.62 -27.66 -11.89
C THR A 29 12.65 -28.01 -13.01
N SER A 30 12.71 -29.23 -13.52
CA SER A 30 11.77 -29.69 -14.55
C SER A 30 10.32 -29.76 -14.04
N ASP A 31 9.35 -29.54 -14.93
CA ASP A 31 7.92 -29.67 -14.62
C ASP A 31 7.54 -31.01 -13.98
N ALA A 32 8.14 -32.10 -14.46
CA ALA A 32 7.88 -33.43 -13.93
C ALA A 32 8.33 -33.56 -12.47
N GLU A 33 9.53 -33.05 -12.15
CA GLU A 33 10.05 -33.05 -10.79
C GLU A 33 9.26 -32.09 -9.89
N ALA A 34 8.91 -30.90 -10.39
CA ALA A 34 8.09 -29.92 -9.67
C ALA A 34 6.73 -30.54 -9.26
N LYS A 35 6.05 -31.22 -10.19
CA LYS A 35 4.80 -31.94 -9.94
C LYS A 35 4.95 -33.05 -8.90
N GLN A 36 6.03 -33.83 -8.96
CA GLN A 36 6.30 -34.87 -7.96
C GLN A 36 6.55 -34.31 -6.56
N ARG A 37 7.24 -33.17 -6.45
CA ARG A 37 7.44 -32.48 -5.17
C ARG A 37 6.13 -31.91 -4.64
N ALA A 38 5.33 -31.26 -5.49
CA ALA A 38 4.02 -30.72 -5.12
C ALA A 38 3.07 -31.83 -4.63
N ALA A 39 3.08 -33.00 -5.26
CA ALA A 39 2.27 -34.15 -4.83
C ALA A 39 2.55 -34.61 -3.39
N LYS A 40 3.79 -34.39 -2.90
CA LYS A 40 4.21 -34.72 -1.53
C LYS A 40 3.98 -33.59 -0.53
N ALA A 41 3.78 -32.35 -1.00
CA ALA A 41 3.55 -31.20 -0.14
C ALA A 41 2.19 -31.31 0.57
N LYS A 42 2.07 -30.68 1.75
CA LYS A 42 0.83 -30.65 2.51
C LYS A 42 -0.25 -29.93 1.69
N ARG A 43 -1.48 -30.45 1.73
CA ARG A 43 -2.63 -29.77 1.14
C ARG A 43 -3.14 -28.74 2.12
N GLU A 44 -3.20 -27.48 1.70
CA GLU A 44 -3.63 -26.36 2.53
C GLU A 44 -4.89 -25.73 1.95
N ARG A 45 -5.80 -25.31 2.83
CA ARG A 45 -6.99 -24.56 2.45
C ARG A 45 -6.66 -23.08 2.53
N TYR A 46 -7.15 -22.33 1.56
CA TYR A 46 -7.01 -20.89 1.53
C TYR A 46 -8.25 -20.27 0.91
N THR A 47 -8.43 -19.00 1.19
CA THR A 47 -9.45 -18.17 0.58
C THR A 47 -8.74 -17.00 -0.09
N GLU A 48 -9.13 -16.69 -1.31
CA GLU A 48 -8.70 -15.51 -2.06
C GLU A 48 -9.93 -14.70 -2.45
N ILE A 49 -9.77 -13.39 -2.59
CA ILE A 49 -10.76 -12.50 -3.17
C ILE A 49 -10.26 -12.10 -4.54
N TRP A 50 -11.01 -12.50 -5.57
CA TRP A 50 -10.70 -12.18 -6.96
C TRP A 50 -11.58 -11.01 -7.38
N SER A 51 -10.93 -9.89 -7.75
CA SER A 51 -11.60 -8.66 -8.19
C SER A 51 -11.60 -8.62 -9.72
N PHE A 52 -12.78 -8.71 -10.29
CA PHE A 52 -13.01 -8.57 -11.73
C PHE A 52 -13.59 -7.20 -12.02
N LEU A 53 -13.10 -6.54 -13.06
CA LEU A 53 -13.55 -5.21 -13.43
C LEU A 53 -13.87 -5.11 -14.92
N ARG A 54 -14.79 -4.21 -15.24
CA ARG A 54 -15.30 -3.98 -16.59
C ARG A 54 -15.82 -2.56 -16.68
N ARG A 55 -15.69 -1.91 -17.84
CA ARG A 55 -16.23 -0.56 -18.04
C ARG A 55 -17.76 -0.56 -18.01
N PRO A 56 -18.38 0.46 -17.38
CA PRO A 56 -19.82 0.66 -17.44
C PRO A 56 -20.32 0.69 -18.88
N GLY A 57 -21.38 -0.06 -19.15
CA GLY A 57 -22.02 -0.11 -20.47
C GLY A 57 -21.32 -0.99 -21.52
N ALA A 58 -20.17 -1.60 -21.21
CA ALA A 58 -19.61 -2.67 -22.04
C ALA A 58 -20.67 -3.77 -22.25
N ARG A 59 -20.59 -4.54 -23.34
CA ARG A 59 -21.57 -5.60 -23.68
C ARG A 59 -20.85 -6.90 -23.99
N THR A 60 -21.25 -7.98 -23.31
CA THR A 60 -20.74 -9.33 -23.58
C THR A 60 -21.27 -9.84 -24.91
N LEU A 61 -20.38 -10.35 -25.77
CA LEU A 61 -20.76 -11.00 -27.02
C LEU A 61 -21.39 -12.37 -26.75
N ALA A 62 -22.41 -12.73 -27.53
CA ALA A 62 -23.03 -14.05 -27.45
C ALA A 62 -22.07 -15.20 -27.80
N ALA A 63 -21.01 -14.92 -28.57
CA ALA A 63 -20.04 -15.89 -29.04
C ALA A 63 -18.90 -16.19 -28.03
N GLY A 64 -19.00 -15.67 -26.80
CA GLY A 64 -17.94 -15.72 -25.79
C GLY A 64 -16.98 -14.53 -25.88
N GLY A 65 -16.09 -14.42 -24.90
CA GLY A 65 -15.08 -13.38 -24.77
C GLY A 65 -13.70 -13.97 -24.47
N ALA A 66 -12.92 -13.21 -23.69
CA ALA A 66 -11.50 -13.52 -23.48
C ALA A 66 -11.30 -14.86 -22.75
N LEU A 67 -12.22 -15.22 -21.85
CA LEU A 67 -12.21 -16.50 -21.12
C LEU A 67 -12.36 -17.72 -22.05
N GLU A 68 -13.10 -17.59 -23.15
CA GLU A 68 -13.28 -18.62 -24.17
C GLU A 68 -12.17 -18.60 -25.25
N GLY A 69 -11.12 -17.80 -25.04
CA GLY A 69 -10.01 -17.66 -25.98
C GLY A 69 -10.38 -16.89 -27.25
N ARG A 70 -11.36 -15.98 -27.16
CA ARG A 70 -11.80 -15.14 -28.29
C ARG A 70 -11.73 -13.66 -27.93
N CYS A 71 -11.47 -12.82 -28.92
CA CYS A 71 -11.47 -11.38 -28.73
C CYS A 71 -12.90 -10.93 -28.41
N PRO A 72 -13.13 -10.28 -27.26
CA PRO A 72 -14.48 -9.83 -26.87
C PRO A 72 -14.98 -8.64 -27.70
N ASN A 73 -14.16 -8.09 -28.61
CA ASN A 73 -14.58 -7.07 -29.57
C ASN A 73 -14.96 -7.67 -30.93
N CYS A 74 -14.10 -8.52 -31.54
CA CYS A 74 -14.30 -9.01 -32.91
C CYS A 74 -14.52 -10.52 -33.06
N GLY A 75 -14.41 -11.29 -31.98
CA GLY A 75 -14.60 -12.75 -31.98
C GLY A 75 -13.42 -13.57 -32.52
N ALA A 76 -12.35 -12.93 -32.99
CA ALA A 76 -11.16 -13.65 -33.48
C ALA A 76 -10.47 -14.43 -32.35
N PRO A 77 -9.82 -15.58 -32.63
CA PRO A 77 -9.07 -16.32 -31.62
C PRO A 77 -7.98 -15.47 -30.95
N LEU A 78 -7.83 -15.60 -29.63
CA LEU A 78 -6.71 -15.07 -28.88
C LEU A 78 -5.69 -16.19 -28.69
N GLU A 79 -4.53 -16.07 -29.32
CA GLU A 79 -3.47 -17.09 -29.27
C GLU A 79 -2.78 -17.18 -27.90
N ASN A 80 -2.96 -16.16 -27.04
CA ASN A 80 -2.25 -16.02 -25.77
C ASN A 80 -3.04 -15.13 -24.78
N ALA A 81 -3.22 -15.59 -23.54
CA ALA A 81 -3.88 -14.85 -22.45
C ALA A 81 -3.11 -13.60 -21.95
N GLN A 82 -1.80 -13.53 -22.19
CA GLN A 82 -0.94 -12.37 -21.92
C GLN A 82 -0.99 -11.32 -23.04
N THR A 83 -1.57 -11.63 -24.21
CA THR A 83 -1.66 -10.67 -25.30
C THR A 83 -2.77 -9.67 -25.00
N ALA A 84 -2.38 -8.50 -24.50
CA ALA A 84 -3.30 -7.41 -24.21
C ALA A 84 -3.98 -6.86 -25.49
N ARG A 85 -3.41 -7.04 -26.69
CA ARG A 85 -3.90 -6.45 -27.94
C ARG A 85 -4.28 -7.49 -28.99
N CYS A 86 -5.54 -7.50 -29.42
CA CYS A 86 -5.99 -8.39 -30.49
C CYS A 86 -5.25 -8.11 -31.81
N THR A 87 -4.62 -9.12 -32.40
CA THR A 87 -3.89 -9.01 -33.67
C THR A 87 -4.78 -8.69 -34.88
N HIS A 88 -6.09 -8.90 -34.77
CA HIS A 88 -7.05 -8.66 -35.85
C HIS A 88 -7.68 -7.27 -35.79
N CYS A 89 -8.38 -6.95 -34.69
CA CYS A 89 -9.09 -5.68 -34.55
C CYS A 89 -8.34 -4.63 -33.73
N GLN A 90 -7.16 -4.97 -33.21
CA GLN A 90 -6.31 -4.08 -32.41
C GLN A 90 -6.92 -3.62 -31.08
N ALA A 91 -8.04 -4.22 -30.67
CA ALA A 91 -8.68 -3.98 -29.38
C ALA A 91 -7.77 -4.39 -28.22
N LEU A 92 -7.72 -3.55 -27.20
CA LEU A 92 -7.06 -3.85 -25.94
C LEU A 92 -8.00 -4.73 -25.10
N VAL A 93 -7.74 -6.03 -25.02
CA VAL A 93 -8.64 -7.02 -24.39
C VAL A 93 -8.62 -6.95 -22.87
N ASN A 94 -7.54 -6.43 -22.27
CA ASN A 94 -7.43 -6.19 -20.83
C ASN A 94 -7.81 -4.75 -20.45
N SER A 95 -8.65 -4.08 -21.23
CA SER A 95 -9.08 -2.70 -20.95
C SER A 95 -10.28 -2.60 -20.02
N GLY A 96 -11.05 -3.68 -19.91
CA GLY A 96 -12.41 -3.65 -19.37
C GLY A 96 -13.46 -3.13 -20.37
N ASP A 97 -13.07 -2.62 -21.54
CA ASP A 97 -14.01 -2.02 -22.51
C ASP A 97 -14.97 -3.05 -23.14
N TYR A 98 -14.57 -4.31 -23.14
CA TYR A 98 -15.24 -5.38 -23.91
C TYR A 98 -15.66 -6.57 -23.06
N ASP A 99 -14.93 -6.88 -21.98
CA ASP A 99 -15.18 -8.04 -21.12
C ASP A 99 -14.68 -7.79 -19.69
N TRP A 100 -15.01 -8.71 -18.79
CA TRP A 100 -14.47 -8.74 -17.44
C TRP A 100 -12.99 -9.09 -17.43
N VAL A 101 -12.19 -8.29 -16.74
CA VAL A 101 -10.75 -8.50 -16.57
C VAL A 101 -10.49 -8.81 -15.10
N LEU A 102 -9.78 -9.90 -14.82
CA LEU A 102 -9.25 -10.17 -13.48
C LEU A 102 -8.13 -9.15 -13.21
N ALA A 103 -8.36 -8.23 -12.28
CA ALA A 103 -7.41 -7.17 -11.98
C ALA A 103 -6.63 -7.39 -10.69
N GLU A 104 -7.23 -8.08 -9.72
CA GLU A 104 -6.60 -8.26 -8.41
C GLU A 104 -6.97 -9.62 -7.82
N ILE A 105 -5.99 -10.24 -7.16
CA ILE A 105 -6.17 -11.39 -6.28
C ILE A 105 -5.60 -11.00 -4.92
N THR A 106 -6.46 -10.85 -3.91
CA THR A 106 -6.07 -10.49 -2.55
C THR A 106 -6.47 -11.56 -1.55
N GLN A 107 -5.75 -11.61 -0.43
CA GLN A 107 -6.10 -12.41 0.71
C GLN A 107 -7.24 -11.71 1.47
N PRO A 108 -8.17 -12.43 2.11
CA PRO A 108 -9.28 -11.81 2.86
C PRO A 108 -8.85 -10.84 3.96
N ILE A 109 -7.63 -10.99 4.50
CA ILE A 109 -7.09 -10.08 5.50
C ILE A 109 -6.60 -8.75 4.91
N GLU A 110 -6.37 -8.71 3.60
CA GLU A 110 -5.84 -7.55 2.86
C GLU A 110 -6.92 -6.87 2.02
N TRP A 111 -7.97 -7.61 1.66
CA TRP A 111 -9.11 -7.08 0.92
C TRP A 111 -9.86 -6.00 1.70
N ARG A 112 -10.19 -4.90 1.01
CA ARG A 112 -10.95 -3.76 1.54
C ARG A 112 -12.23 -3.61 0.71
N PRO A 113 -13.44 -3.71 1.31
CA PRO A 113 -14.67 -3.35 0.61
C PRO A 113 -14.67 -1.84 0.32
N GLY A 114 -14.94 -1.46 -0.92
CA GLY A 114 -14.92 -0.07 -1.36
C GLY A 114 -13.52 0.52 -1.18
N SER A 115 -12.64 0.36 -2.17
CA SER A 115 -11.36 1.08 -2.26
C SER A 115 -11.56 2.59 -2.48
N THR A 116 -12.36 3.22 -1.61
CA THR A 116 -12.97 4.55 -1.67
C THR A 116 -12.32 5.54 -0.70
N GLY A 117 -11.15 5.21 -0.14
CA GLY A 117 -10.36 6.20 0.59
C GLY A 117 -10.18 7.45 -0.27
N SER A 118 -10.42 8.63 0.30
CA SER A 118 -10.25 9.89 -0.43
C SER A 118 -8.77 10.07 -0.75
N VAL A 119 -8.40 9.90 -2.01
CA VAL A 119 -7.04 10.16 -2.48
C VAL A 119 -6.89 11.65 -2.76
N SER A 120 -6.02 12.32 -2.02
CA SER A 120 -5.71 13.74 -2.24
C SER A 120 -5.18 13.95 -3.66
N GLY A 121 -5.68 14.96 -4.37
CA GLY A 121 -5.30 15.29 -5.75
C GLY A 121 -5.85 14.36 -6.85
N LEU A 122 -6.54 13.26 -6.51
CA LEU A 122 -7.06 12.31 -7.51
C LEU A 122 -8.10 12.96 -8.44
N LYS A 123 -9.01 13.77 -7.90
CA LYS A 123 -10.03 14.46 -8.71
C LYS A 123 -9.39 15.41 -9.73
N ASP A 124 -8.32 16.09 -9.33
CA ASP A 124 -7.67 17.10 -10.17
C ASP A 124 -6.94 16.44 -11.34
N ILE A 125 -6.20 15.34 -11.10
CA ILE A 125 -5.58 14.59 -12.20
C ILE A 125 -6.63 13.96 -13.11
N MET A 126 -7.74 13.43 -12.59
CA MET A 126 -8.81 12.86 -13.41
C MET A 126 -9.49 13.89 -14.31
N GLN A 127 -9.55 15.16 -13.91
CA GLN A 127 -10.07 16.23 -14.76
C GLN A 127 -9.12 16.55 -15.92
N ARG A 128 -7.80 16.49 -15.69
CA ARG A 128 -6.77 16.76 -16.71
C ARG A 128 -6.51 15.54 -17.61
N ASP A 129 -6.60 14.36 -17.04
CA ASP A 129 -6.40 13.06 -17.68
C ASP A 129 -7.61 12.15 -17.38
N PRO A 130 -8.66 12.21 -18.23
CA PRO A 130 -9.88 11.40 -18.04
C PRO A 130 -9.67 9.90 -18.19
N THR A 131 -8.47 9.44 -18.57
CA THR A 131 -8.15 8.00 -18.63
C THR A 131 -7.46 7.51 -17.35
N PHE A 132 -6.92 8.43 -16.55
CA PHE A 132 -6.31 8.11 -15.27
C PHE A 132 -7.37 7.67 -14.26
N ASN A 133 -7.07 6.60 -13.54
CA ASN A 133 -7.87 6.11 -12.43
C ASN A 133 -6.95 5.37 -11.45
N ARG A 134 -7.48 5.12 -10.25
CA ARG A 134 -6.78 4.46 -9.16
C ARG A 134 -6.20 3.10 -9.59
N GLN A 135 -6.99 2.29 -10.28
CA GLN A 135 -6.62 0.91 -10.63
C GLN A 135 -5.48 0.89 -11.67
N VAL A 136 -5.42 1.84 -12.59
CA VAL A 136 -4.29 1.98 -13.54
C VAL A 136 -3.01 2.35 -12.80
N ALA A 137 -3.08 3.24 -11.80
CA ALA A 137 -1.92 3.62 -10.98
C ALA A 137 -1.41 2.44 -10.14
N GLU A 138 -2.30 1.68 -9.51
CA GLU A 138 -1.96 0.53 -8.66
C GLU A 138 -1.39 -0.63 -9.47
N ASP A 139 -2.00 -0.96 -10.61
CA ASP A 139 -1.49 -2.00 -11.52
C ASP A 139 -0.08 -1.66 -12.04
N ARG A 140 0.16 -0.39 -12.40
CA ARG A 140 1.49 0.07 -12.79
C ARG A 140 2.50 -0.01 -11.65
N ALA A 141 2.12 0.41 -10.44
CA ALA A 141 2.98 0.32 -9.27
C ALA A 141 3.34 -1.13 -8.92
N GLY A 142 2.44 -2.10 -9.17
CA GLY A 142 2.73 -3.53 -9.00
C GLY A 142 3.89 -4.00 -9.87
N TYR A 143 3.88 -3.66 -11.16
CA TYR A 143 5.01 -3.96 -12.05
C TYR A 143 6.30 -3.28 -11.58
N VAL A 144 6.23 -1.97 -11.29
CA VAL A 144 7.40 -1.20 -10.84
C VAL A 144 7.99 -1.79 -9.56
N PHE A 145 7.14 -2.17 -8.60
CA PHE A 145 7.56 -2.82 -7.36
C PHE A 145 8.35 -4.10 -7.65
N TRP A 146 7.86 -4.96 -8.55
CA TRP A 146 8.54 -6.20 -8.87
C TRP A 146 9.87 -5.98 -9.60
N ARG A 147 9.96 -4.98 -10.49
CA ARG A 147 11.24 -4.59 -11.11
C ARG A 147 12.23 -4.03 -10.09
N TRP A 148 11.75 -3.27 -9.12
CA TRP A 148 12.56 -2.80 -7.99
C TRP A 148 13.03 -3.95 -7.10
N MET A 149 12.14 -4.87 -6.72
CA MET A 149 12.49 -6.06 -5.95
C MET A 149 13.48 -6.95 -6.69
N GLU A 150 13.31 -7.12 -8.00
CA GLU A 150 14.24 -7.86 -8.85
C GLU A 150 15.63 -7.21 -8.85
N ALA A 151 15.70 -5.88 -8.92
CA ALA A 151 16.96 -5.15 -8.83
C ALA A 151 17.67 -5.37 -7.48
N LEU A 152 16.92 -5.36 -6.38
CA LEU A 152 17.44 -5.66 -5.04
C LEU A 152 17.96 -7.09 -4.92
N VAL A 153 17.17 -8.08 -5.39
CA VAL A 153 17.52 -9.51 -5.30
C VAL A 153 18.69 -9.86 -6.20
N ARG A 154 18.72 -9.35 -7.44
CA ARG A 154 19.81 -9.58 -8.40
C ARG A 154 21.04 -8.70 -8.14
N ARG A 155 20.93 -7.70 -7.25
CA ARG A 155 21.95 -6.67 -7.02
C ARG A 155 22.39 -6.01 -8.31
N SER A 156 21.42 -5.74 -9.18
CA SER A 156 21.63 -5.20 -10.51
C SER A 156 20.61 -4.11 -10.75
N ARG A 157 21.03 -3.01 -11.34
CA ARG A 157 20.14 -1.90 -11.71
C ARG A 157 19.42 -2.11 -13.04
N ALA A 158 19.82 -3.12 -13.82
CA ALA A 158 19.28 -3.36 -15.15
C ALA A 158 17.74 -3.49 -15.17
N PRO A 159 17.10 -4.15 -14.18
CA PRO A 159 15.63 -4.23 -14.13
C PRO A 159 14.92 -2.87 -14.07
N LEU A 160 15.54 -1.87 -13.44
CA LEU A 160 14.94 -0.54 -13.26
C LEU A 160 14.99 0.33 -14.51
N ALA A 161 15.83 -0.01 -15.49
CA ALA A 161 16.08 0.85 -16.67
C ALA A 161 14.81 1.09 -17.53
N GLN A 162 13.83 0.19 -17.45
CA GLN A 162 12.57 0.27 -18.18
C GLN A 162 11.47 1.05 -17.44
N CYS A 163 11.67 1.39 -16.17
CA CYS A 163 10.57 1.84 -15.31
C CYS A 163 10.97 2.82 -14.20
N ALA A 164 12.18 3.38 -14.22
CA ALA A 164 12.67 4.31 -13.23
C ALA A 164 13.41 5.50 -13.88
N THR A 165 13.47 6.64 -13.18
CA THR A 165 14.22 7.80 -13.65
C THR A 165 15.73 7.52 -13.62
N PRO A 166 16.52 8.15 -14.53
CA PRO A 166 17.98 8.00 -14.51
C PRO A 166 18.60 8.36 -13.16
N ALA A 167 18.06 9.39 -12.48
CA ALA A 167 18.51 9.81 -11.16
C ALA A 167 18.29 8.73 -10.10
N PHE A 168 17.12 8.08 -10.09
CA PHE A 168 16.84 6.97 -9.18
C PHE A 168 17.80 5.79 -9.43
N VAL A 169 17.98 5.40 -10.69
CA VAL A 169 18.88 4.31 -11.10
C VAL A 169 20.34 4.58 -10.66
N GLU A 170 20.79 5.83 -10.75
CA GLU A 170 22.11 6.23 -10.26
C GLU A 170 22.18 6.25 -8.73
N GLY A 171 21.16 6.78 -8.05
CA GLY A 171 21.09 6.84 -6.58
C GLY A 171 21.14 5.47 -5.92
N VAL A 172 20.45 4.49 -6.50
CA VAL A 172 20.51 3.08 -6.09
C VAL A 172 21.93 2.50 -6.20
N SER A 173 22.81 3.07 -7.04
CA SER A 173 24.21 2.64 -7.15
C SER A 173 25.09 3.11 -5.98
N ARG A 174 24.61 4.05 -5.14
CA ARG A 174 25.35 4.64 -4.01
C ARG A 174 25.04 3.98 -2.66
N GLU A 175 23.84 3.39 -2.53
CA GLU A 175 23.46 2.52 -1.42
C GLU A 175 23.90 1.06 -1.71
N PRO A 176 24.18 0.22 -0.69
CA PRO A 176 24.48 -1.18 -0.94
C PRO A 176 23.22 -1.94 -1.40
N LEU A 177 22.98 -1.93 -2.71
CA LEU A 177 22.00 -2.75 -3.43
C LEU A 177 21.99 -4.19 -2.88
N GLY A 178 20.85 -4.61 -2.31
CA GLY A 178 20.70 -5.96 -1.77
C GLY A 178 21.64 -6.29 -0.59
N ALA A 179 21.97 -5.28 0.22
CA ALA A 179 22.52 -5.46 1.57
C ALA A 179 21.66 -6.46 2.35
N VAL A 180 20.34 -6.32 2.20
CA VAL A 180 19.37 -7.23 2.78
C VAL A 180 18.89 -8.23 1.72
N ARG A 181 18.87 -9.51 2.09
CA ARG A 181 18.37 -10.57 1.22
C ARG A 181 16.85 -10.64 1.32
N HIS A 182 16.21 -10.92 0.19
CA HIS A 182 14.76 -11.08 0.09
C HIS A 182 14.45 -12.45 -0.53
N TYR A 183 13.62 -13.22 0.16
CA TYR A 183 13.10 -14.51 -0.25
C TYR A 183 11.61 -14.54 0.01
N ARG A 184 10.87 -15.37 -0.73
CA ARG A 184 9.42 -15.58 -0.51
C ARG A 184 8.65 -14.26 -0.42
N THR A 185 9.04 -13.30 -1.25
CA THR A 185 8.40 -11.99 -1.29
C THR A 185 6.96 -12.15 -1.74
N ALA A 186 6.05 -11.49 -1.05
CA ALA A 186 4.64 -11.41 -1.43
C ALA A 186 4.18 -9.96 -1.35
N VAL A 187 3.45 -9.50 -2.36
CA VAL A 187 2.69 -8.26 -2.30
C VAL A 187 1.35 -8.57 -1.68
N GLY A 188 0.91 -7.71 -0.79
CA GLY A 188 -0.36 -7.87 -0.11
C GLY A 188 -1.40 -6.80 -0.43
N ALA A 189 -0.98 -5.54 -0.61
CA ALA A 189 -1.78 -4.58 -1.38
C ALA A 189 -0.91 -3.48 -1.95
N ILE A 190 -1.50 -2.76 -2.87
CA ILE A 190 -0.94 -1.60 -3.55
C ILE A 190 -2.04 -0.54 -3.50
N ASP A 191 -1.83 0.50 -2.71
CA ASP A 191 -2.82 1.54 -2.46
C ASP A 191 -2.31 2.89 -2.97
N LEU A 192 -3.02 3.52 -3.91
CA LEU A 192 -2.80 4.93 -4.26
C LEU A 192 -3.21 5.82 -3.07
N VAL A 193 -2.29 6.65 -2.58
CA VAL A 193 -2.50 7.46 -1.36
C VAL A 193 -2.62 8.95 -1.67
N ALA A 194 -1.82 9.46 -2.62
CA ALA A 194 -1.85 10.87 -2.99
C ALA A 194 -1.41 11.08 -4.43
N VAL A 195 -1.84 12.22 -4.99
CA VAL A 195 -1.41 12.76 -6.26
C VAL A 195 -1.00 14.21 -6.06
N THR A 196 0.20 14.58 -6.50
CA THR A 196 0.69 15.97 -6.49
C THR A 196 1.19 16.34 -7.88
N ASN A 197 1.42 17.63 -8.11
CA ASN A 197 2.03 18.12 -9.33
C ASN A 197 2.82 19.40 -9.07
N ASP A 198 3.81 19.64 -9.91
CA ASP A 198 4.46 20.93 -10.12
C ASP A 198 4.35 21.32 -11.61
N ASP A 199 5.00 22.41 -12.02
CA ASP A 199 4.94 22.91 -13.40
C ASP A 199 5.51 21.91 -14.44
N THR A 200 6.30 20.92 -14.01
CA THR A 200 7.02 19.99 -14.88
C THR A 200 6.51 18.55 -14.79
N PHE A 201 6.17 18.08 -13.58
CA PHE A 201 5.82 16.69 -13.31
C PHE A 201 4.54 16.55 -12.49
N GLU A 202 3.76 15.53 -12.83
CA GLU A 202 2.79 14.91 -11.93
C GLU A 202 3.49 13.80 -11.15
N ARG A 203 3.14 13.64 -9.87
CA ARG A 203 3.63 12.58 -9.00
C ARG A 203 2.48 11.86 -8.34
N ILE A 204 2.57 10.53 -8.30
CA ILE A 204 1.64 9.66 -7.60
C ILE A 204 2.40 8.91 -6.51
N TYR A 205 1.78 8.81 -5.34
CA TYR A 205 2.34 8.15 -4.16
C TYR A 205 1.55 6.90 -3.88
N ILE A 206 2.20 5.74 -4.03
CA ILE A 206 1.57 4.45 -3.87
C ILE A 206 2.22 3.72 -2.71
N THR A 207 1.42 3.37 -1.70
CA THR A 207 1.90 2.50 -0.62
C THR A 207 1.78 1.06 -1.07
N VAL A 208 2.92 0.37 -1.15
CA VAL A 208 2.98 -1.07 -1.33
C VAL A 208 3.18 -1.70 0.04
N LEU A 209 2.23 -2.54 0.42
CA LEU A 209 2.30 -3.36 1.61
C LEU A 209 2.68 -4.77 1.18
N TRP A 210 3.82 -5.23 1.65
CA TRP A 210 4.46 -6.45 1.17
C TRP A 210 5.12 -7.19 2.33
N SER A 211 5.61 -8.40 2.09
CA SER A 211 6.41 -9.14 3.05
C SER A 211 7.57 -9.82 2.35
N SER A 212 8.64 -10.10 3.07
CA SER A 212 9.73 -10.95 2.59
C SER A 212 10.48 -11.63 3.73
N ALA A 213 11.06 -12.79 3.46
CA ALA A 213 11.93 -13.50 4.37
C ALA A 213 13.41 -13.18 4.06
N ARG A 214 14.28 -13.21 5.08
CA ARG A 214 15.73 -13.00 4.92
C ARG A 214 16.51 -14.26 4.54
N SER A 215 15.87 -15.41 4.63
CA SER A 215 16.42 -16.70 4.17
C SER A 215 15.33 -17.53 3.48
N PRO A 216 15.70 -18.56 2.67
CA PRO A 216 14.71 -19.39 1.97
C PRO A 216 13.70 -20.09 2.90
N ARG A 217 14.08 -20.36 4.16
CA ARG A 217 13.21 -20.98 5.17
C ARG A 217 12.75 -19.98 6.25
N GLY A 218 13.13 -18.71 6.10
CA GLY A 218 12.73 -17.66 7.01
C GLY A 218 11.24 -17.41 6.93
N ILE A 219 10.72 -16.80 8.00
CA ILE A 219 9.33 -16.36 8.06
C ILE A 219 9.25 -15.01 7.36
N PRO A 220 8.34 -14.83 6.39
CA PRO A 220 8.17 -13.53 5.74
C PRO A 220 7.70 -12.49 6.76
N THR A 221 8.39 -11.36 6.79
CA THR A 221 8.09 -10.25 7.67
C THR A 221 7.42 -9.15 6.86
N PRO A 222 6.27 -8.61 7.30
CA PRO A 222 5.60 -7.51 6.64
C PRO A 222 6.43 -6.23 6.65
N SER A 223 6.24 -5.42 5.61
CA SER A 223 6.88 -4.14 5.37
C SER A 223 5.96 -3.26 4.55
N ALA A 224 6.19 -1.96 4.65
CA ALA A 224 5.46 -0.95 3.89
C ALA A 224 6.48 -0.03 3.22
N THR A 225 6.32 0.19 1.92
CA THR A 225 7.17 1.09 1.13
C THR A 225 6.28 1.96 0.28
N VAL A 226 6.57 3.25 0.23
CA VAL A 226 5.90 4.17 -0.70
C VAL A 226 6.75 4.26 -1.95
N LEU A 227 6.17 3.89 -3.09
CA LEU A 227 6.72 4.19 -4.41
C LEU A 227 6.21 5.55 -4.85
N VAL A 228 7.14 6.44 -5.20
CA VAL A 228 6.82 7.73 -5.83
C VAL A 228 7.05 7.56 -7.32
N LEU A 229 5.97 7.53 -8.09
CA LEU A 229 6.07 7.50 -9.55
C LEU A 229 5.83 8.90 -10.11
N SER A 230 6.64 9.30 -11.08
CA SER A 230 6.50 10.59 -11.76
C SER A 230 6.22 10.42 -13.25
N ARG A 231 5.51 11.38 -13.81
CA ARG A 231 5.21 11.53 -15.24
C ARG A 231 5.24 13.01 -15.59
N ARG A 232 5.73 13.37 -16.77
CA ARG A 232 5.73 14.77 -17.23
C ARG A 232 4.30 15.30 -17.34
N MET A 233 4.12 16.59 -17.01
CA MET A 233 2.86 17.30 -17.21
C MET A 233 2.42 17.23 -18.68
N GLY A 234 1.13 17.00 -18.91
CA GLY A 234 0.52 17.00 -20.25
C GLY A 234 0.74 15.72 -21.07
N VAL A 235 1.37 14.69 -20.51
CA VAL A 235 1.44 13.37 -21.15
C VAL A 235 0.04 12.77 -21.19
N ALA A 236 -0.42 12.38 -22.38
CA ALA A 236 -1.71 11.72 -22.53
C ALA A 236 -1.76 10.43 -21.70
N GLY A 237 -2.85 10.23 -20.97
CA GLY A 237 -3.04 9.00 -20.23
C GLY A 237 -3.27 7.79 -21.14
N GLN A 238 -3.20 6.61 -20.55
CA GLN A 238 -3.33 5.36 -21.26
C GLN A 238 -4.59 4.61 -20.85
N THR A 239 -5.18 3.88 -21.79
CA THR A 239 -6.35 3.04 -21.55
C THR A 239 -5.96 1.61 -21.15
N GLY A 240 -6.74 0.99 -20.26
CA GLY A 240 -6.59 -0.42 -19.83
C GLY A 240 -5.45 -0.73 -18.85
N PHE A 241 -5.46 -1.94 -18.28
CA PHE A 241 -4.47 -2.36 -17.27
C PHE A 241 -3.08 -2.53 -17.91
N SER A 242 -2.07 -1.95 -17.29
CA SER A 242 -0.79 -1.53 -17.86
C SER A 242 0.44 -2.10 -17.14
N HIS A 243 0.39 -3.29 -16.54
CA HIS A 243 1.52 -3.75 -15.75
C HIS A 243 2.79 -3.97 -16.62
N ALA A 244 2.71 -4.64 -17.77
CA ALA A 244 3.90 -4.93 -18.59
C ALA A 244 3.68 -4.69 -20.09
N ARG A 245 3.44 -3.43 -20.50
CA ARG A 245 3.29 -3.06 -21.91
C ARG A 245 4.06 -1.81 -22.31
N CYS A 246 4.34 -1.68 -23.60
CA CYS A 246 4.91 -0.47 -24.18
C CYS A 246 3.88 0.68 -24.10
N PRO A 247 4.28 1.88 -23.63
CA PRO A 247 3.37 3.02 -23.53
C PRO A 247 2.91 3.57 -24.89
N SER A 248 3.63 3.25 -25.97
CA SER A 248 3.33 3.77 -27.31
C SER A 248 2.50 2.82 -28.17
N CYS A 249 2.76 1.51 -28.12
CA CYS A 249 2.07 0.53 -28.98
C CYS A 249 1.23 -0.50 -28.23
N HIS A 250 1.29 -0.51 -26.89
CA HIS A 250 0.67 -1.51 -26.02
C HIS A 250 1.12 -2.96 -26.27
N GLY A 251 2.21 -3.15 -27.03
CA GLY A 251 2.86 -4.45 -27.17
C GLY A 251 3.42 -4.91 -25.82
N PRO A 252 3.45 -6.22 -25.55
CA PRO A 252 3.96 -6.75 -24.29
C PRO A 252 5.43 -6.33 -24.11
N LEU A 253 5.82 -6.00 -22.88
CA LEU A 253 7.23 -5.78 -22.59
C LEU A 253 7.96 -7.12 -22.58
N PRO A 254 9.18 -7.17 -23.12
CA PRO A 254 9.98 -8.37 -23.03
C PRO A 254 10.32 -8.68 -21.57
N GLU A 255 10.41 -9.96 -21.20
CA GLU A 255 10.89 -10.41 -19.89
C GLU A 255 12.42 -10.25 -19.76
N ASN A 256 12.93 -9.09 -20.17
CA ASN A 256 14.35 -8.74 -20.16
C ASN A 256 14.53 -7.26 -19.77
N ASP A 257 15.76 -6.77 -19.80
CA ASP A 257 16.11 -5.41 -19.37
C ASP A 257 16.24 -4.42 -20.55
N ALA A 258 15.62 -4.71 -21.71
CA ALA A 258 15.70 -3.86 -22.91
C ALA A 258 15.02 -2.51 -22.71
N THR A 259 15.71 -1.41 -22.99
CA THR A 259 15.15 -0.04 -22.87
C THR A 259 14.45 0.44 -24.14
N THR A 260 14.26 -0.44 -25.12
CA THR A 260 13.61 -0.14 -26.40
C THR A 260 12.56 -1.22 -26.67
N CYS A 261 11.37 -0.78 -27.09
CA CYS A 261 10.30 -1.70 -27.47
C CYS A 261 10.65 -2.47 -28.74
N GLU A 262 10.65 -3.80 -28.67
CA GLU A 262 10.93 -4.68 -29.82
C GLU A 262 9.87 -4.58 -30.93
N TYR A 263 8.67 -4.11 -30.61
CA TYR A 263 7.55 -4.01 -31.56
C TYR A 263 7.52 -2.69 -32.32
N CYS A 264 7.77 -1.56 -31.65
CA CYS A 264 7.62 -0.23 -32.26
C CYS A 264 8.86 0.66 -32.17
N GLY A 265 9.93 0.21 -31.49
CA GLY A 265 11.17 0.97 -31.33
C GLY A 265 11.09 2.13 -30.32
N ALA A 266 9.97 2.31 -29.62
CA ALA A 266 9.85 3.36 -28.61
C ALA A 266 10.81 3.14 -27.44
N THR A 267 11.39 4.22 -26.93
CA THR A 267 12.17 4.21 -25.69
C THR A 267 11.26 3.93 -24.50
N LEU A 268 11.64 2.95 -23.69
CA LEU A 268 10.94 2.56 -22.46
C LEU A 268 11.54 3.31 -21.25
N GLY A 269 10.81 3.36 -20.14
CA GLY A 269 11.31 3.99 -18.90
C GLY A 269 11.40 5.50 -18.93
N SER A 270 10.63 6.17 -19.79
CA SER A 270 10.58 7.62 -19.88
C SER A 270 9.36 8.20 -19.18
N ALA A 271 9.60 9.14 -18.25
CA ALA A 271 8.56 9.97 -17.65
C ALA A 271 7.76 10.79 -18.68
N GLY A 272 8.29 10.95 -19.91
CA GLY A 272 7.57 11.60 -21.00
C GLY A 272 6.49 10.75 -21.66
N THR A 273 6.37 9.47 -21.30
CA THR A 273 5.44 8.52 -21.94
C THR A 273 4.68 7.65 -20.95
N ASP A 274 5.16 7.55 -19.70
CA ASP A 274 4.63 6.62 -18.71
C ASP A 274 4.95 7.08 -17.28
N TRP A 275 4.34 6.43 -16.29
CA TRP A 275 4.70 6.57 -14.88
C TRP A 275 5.97 5.77 -14.59
N VAL A 276 6.99 6.44 -14.07
CA VAL A 276 8.30 5.86 -13.76
C VAL A 276 8.69 6.12 -12.32
N LEU A 277 9.39 5.17 -11.69
CA LEU A 277 9.88 5.28 -10.33
C LEU A 277 10.89 6.40 -10.20
N ASP A 278 10.57 7.39 -9.36
CA ASP A 278 11.42 8.54 -9.09
C ASP A 278 12.07 8.45 -7.71
N GLU A 279 11.34 7.92 -6.74
CA GLU A 279 11.79 7.80 -5.36
C GLU A 279 11.09 6.63 -4.65
N THR A 280 11.77 6.07 -3.63
CA THR A 280 11.14 5.21 -2.63
C THR A 280 11.23 5.87 -1.27
N THR A 281 10.13 5.93 -0.53
CA THR A 281 10.08 6.52 0.81
C THR A 281 9.26 5.67 1.78
N THR A 282 9.13 6.11 3.03
CA THR A 282 8.32 5.43 4.04
C THR A 282 6.93 6.06 4.14
N PRO A 283 5.90 5.32 4.56
CA PRO A 283 4.58 5.91 4.82
C PRO A 283 4.61 7.09 5.81
N HIS A 284 5.50 7.00 6.81
CA HIS A 284 5.73 8.06 7.78
C HIS A 284 6.25 9.35 7.13
N ALA A 285 7.30 9.23 6.30
CA ALA A 285 7.88 10.38 5.59
C ALA A 285 6.90 11.01 4.60
N LEU A 286 6.14 10.18 3.86
CA LEU A 286 5.08 10.66 2.97
C LEU A 286 4.07 11.52 3.73
N ALA A 287 3.55 11.01 4.83
CA ALA A 287 2.48 11.70 5.49
C ALA A 287 2.95 12.96 6.24
N ALA A 288 4.21 13.01 6.70
CA ALA A 288 4.85 14.26 7.11
C ALA A 288 4.94 15.28 5.96
N LEU A 289 5.19 14.83 4.72
CA LEU A 289 5.19 15.69 3.52
C LEU A 289 3.80 16.22 3.20
N LEU A 290 2.77 15.37 3.27
CA LEU A 290 1.39 15.77 3.01
C LEU A 290 0.88 16.79 4.04
N ALA A 291 1.21 16.62 5.32
CA ALA A 291 0.84 17.55 6.39
C ALA A 291 1.45 18.96 6.21
N ARG A 292 2.68 19.07 5.70
CA ARG A 292 3.30 20.38 5.39
C ARG A 292 2.66 21.08 4.19
N SER A 293 2.11 20.31 3.27
CA SER A 293 1.46 20.84 2.06
C SER A 293 0.08 21.43 2.40
N THR A 294 -0.62 20.87 3.39
CA THR A 294 -1.91 21.39 3.86
C THR A 294 -1.78 22.67 4.69
N THR A 295 -0.72 22.83 5.47
CA THR A 295 -0.51 24.05 6.29
C THR A 295 -0.05 25.26 5.48
N SER A 296 0.70 25.04 4.39
CA SER A 296 1.18 26.10 3.50
C SER A 296 0.10 26.65 2.55
N ALA A 297 -0.95 25.87 2.28
CA ALA A 297 -2.09 26.31 1.44
C ALA A 297 -3.10 27.24 2.17
N GLY A 298 -2.94 27.46 3.48
CA GLY A 298 -3.88 28.23 4.32
C GLY A 298 -3.47 29.66 4.68
N ALA A 299 -2.28 30.14 4.29
CA ALA A 299 -1.82 31.48 4.63
C ALA A 299 -2.03 32.47 3.48
N VAL A 300 -3.20 33.13 3.46
CA VAL A 300 -3.40 34.37 2.68
C VAL A 300 -3.05 35.56 3.59
N PRO A 301 -1.98 36.33 3.32
CA PRO A 301 -1.69 37.53 4.09
C PRO A 301 -2.50 38.71 3.54
N GLY A 302 -3.42 39.22 4.37
CA GLY A 302 -3.88 40.60 4.30
C GLY A 302 -5.39 40.77 4.13
N GLN A 303 -6.08 41.10 5.23
CA GLN A 303 -6.72 42.42 5.37
C GLN A 303 -7.12 42.68 6.82
N SER A 304 -6.70 43.85 7.29
CA SER A 304 -6.92 44.44 8.60
C SER A 304 -8.39 44.87 8.80
N SER A 305 -8.91 44.70 10.02
CA SER A 305 -9.57 45.83 10.70
C SER A 305 -9.46 45.69 12.21
N ALA A 306 -9.20 46.82 12.86
CA ALA A 306 -8.81 46.99 14.24
C ALA A 306 -10.01 47.22 15.18
N ALA A 307 -9.92 46.67 16.39
CA ALA A 307 -10.40 47.21 17.68
C ALA A 307 -10.01 46.13 18.72
N GLY A 308 -9.15 46.33 19.72
CA GLY A 308 -9.02 47.46 20.63
C GLY A 308 -9.43 46.97 22.02
N TYR A 309 -8.51 46.39 22.80
CA TYR A 309 -8.59 46.40 24.27
C TYR A 309 -7.24 46.07 24.92
N THR A 310 -6.89 46.90 25.89
CA THR A 310 -5.70 46.85 26.75
C THR A 310 -6.02 46.15 28.07
N GLY A 311 -5.12 45.33 28.61
CA GLY A 311 -5.20 44.86 29.98
C GLY A 311 -4.12 43.82 30.30
N ALA A 312 -3.29 44.13 31.30
CA ALA A 312 -2.21 43.31 31.85
C ALA A 312 -2.73 42.26 32.87
N ASP A 313 -1.80 41.44 33.38
CA ASP A 313 -1.92 40.38 34.42
C ASP A 313 -2.65 39.10 33.94
N ASP A 314 -2.22 37.87 34.21
CA ASP A 314 -1.34 37.29 35.23
C ASP A 314 -0.71 36.01 34.65
N GLY A 315 0.37 35.53 35.29
CA GLY A 315 1.11 34.34 34.88
C GLY A 315 0.29 33.05 34.89
N ASP A 316 0.58 32.18 33.92
CA ASP A 316 0.38 30.73 34.06
C ASP A 316 1.44 29.99 33.24
N ASP A 317 2.23 29.16 33.93
CA ASP A 317 3.18 28.22 33.37
C ASP A 317 2.39 27.05 32.77
N SER A 318 2.04 27.14 31.50
CA SER A 318 1.70 25.97 30.69
C SER A 318 2.44 26.06 29.36
N GLU A 319 3.60 25.40 29.29
CA GLU A 319 4.15 24.94 28.02
C GLU A 319 3.12 23.97 27.43
N ASP A 320 2.23 24.50 26.59
CA ASP A 320 1.22 23.75 25.86
C ASP A 320 1.92 22.75 24.93
N ALA A 321 2.12 21.54 25.45
CA ALA A 321 2.23 20.37 24.63
C ALA A 321 0.87 20.13 23.96
N SER A 322 0.89 19.94 22.64
CA SER A 322 -0.17 19.38 21.78
C SER A 322 -1.27 20.31 21.26
N ASP A 323 -0.94 21.04 20.19
CA ASP A 323 -1.93 21.44 19.16
C ASP A 323 -1.52 20.96 17.75
N GLU A 324 -0.45 20.16 17.64
CA GLU A 324 -0.05 19.59 16.36
C GLU A 324 -1.04 18.47 15.97
N PRO A 325 -1.74 18.59 14.82
CA PRO A 325 -2.73 17.60 14.42
C PRO A 325 -2.08 16.23 14.29
N ILE A 326 -2.73 15.21 14.86
CA ILE A 326 -2.25 13.83 14.77
C ILE A 326 -2.15 13.49 13.29
N PRO A 327 -0.97 13.15 12.78
CA PRO A 327 -0.83 12.85 11.37
C PRO A 327 -1.68 11.63 10.99
N GLU A 328 -2.31 11.66 9.82
CA GLU A 328 -3.19 10.58 9.33
C GLU A 328 -2.49 9.20 9.28
N TRP A 329 -1.16 9.17 9.06
CA TRP A 329 -0.35 7.94 9.11
C TRP A 329 -0.20 7.34 10.50
N ALA A 330 -0.37 8.16 11.54
CA ALA A 330 -0.18 7.79 12.92
C ALA A 330 -1.46 7.18 13.50
N THR A 331 -2.64 7.55 13.00
CA THR A 331 -3.94 6.96 13.33
C THR A 331 -4.17 5.66 12.55
N PRO A 332 -4.06 4.47 13.18
CA PRO A 332 -4.44 3.24 12.50
C PRO A 332 -5.95 3.21 12.28
N ASP A 333 -6.40 2.83 11.08
CA ASP A 333 -7.79 2.50 10.80
C ASP A 333 -8.16 1.20 11.52
N MET A 334 -8.76 1.33 12.71
CA MET A 334 -9.20 0.19 13.51
C MET A 334 -10.41 -0.54 12.90
N GLY A 335 -11.08 0.02 11.88
CA GLY A 335 -12.03 -0.73 11.06
C GLY A 335 -11.32 -1.78 10.19
N ASN A 336 -10.04 -1.57 9.91
CA ASN A 336 -9.25 -2.38 8.99
C ASN A 336 -8.49 -3.52 9.69
N ARG A 337 -8.84 -4.77 9.37
CA ARG A 337 -8.19 -5.96 9.94
C ARG A 337 -6.69 -6.01 9.69
N ARG A 338 -6.23 -5.47 8.56
CA ARG A 338 -4.81 -5.42 8.20
C ARG A 338 -4.04 -4.44 9.05
N GLU A 339 -4.56 -3.23 9.23
CA GLU A 339 -3.89 -2.22 10.04
C GLU A 339 -3.83 -2.63 11.50
N ARG A 340 -4.89 -3.30 11.99
CA ARG A 340 -4.89 -3.98 13.28
C ARG A 340 -3.80 -5.06 13.40
N LEU A 341 -3.53 -5.82 12.33
CA LEU A 341 -2.47 -6.83 12.34
C LEU A 341 -1.09 -6.18 12.35
N LEU A 342 -0.84 -5.19 11.49
CA LEU A 342 0.42 -4.44 11.48
C LEU A 342 0.68 -3.79 12.84
N LEU A 343 -0.37 -3.24 13.46
CA LEU A 343 -0.30 -2.67 14.79
C LEU A 343 0.14 -3.70 15.84
N LEU A 344 -0.46 -4.89 15.83
CA LEU A 344 -0.06 -5.98 16.73
C LEU A 344 1.41 -6.39 16.52
N MET A 345 1.89 -6.41 15.27
CA MET A 345 3.28 -6.73 14.96
C MET A 345 4.25 -5.66 15.45
N ARG A 346 3.90 -4.38 15.30
CA ARG A 346 4.67 -3.26 15.87
C ARG A 346 4.77 -3.35 17.38
N MET A 347 3.65 -3.65 18.06
CA MET A 347 3.67 -3.89 19.51
C MET A 347 4.59 -5.04 19.89
N ALA A 348 4.56 -6.15 19.16
CA ALA A 348 5.46 -7.27 19.42
C ALA A 348 6.94 -6.91 19.21
N ALA A 349 7.26 -6.06 18.22
CA ALA A 349 8.61 -5.61 17.95
C ALA A 349 9.16 -4.67 19.05
N VAL A 350 8.27 -3.86 19.63
CA VAL A 350 8.57 -3.01 20.79
C VAL A 350 8.80 -3.88 22.03
N VAL A 351 7.91 -4.83 22.31
CA VAL A 351 8.05 -5.78 23.44
C VAL A 351 9.35 -6.58 23.36
N MET A 352 9.81 -6.93 22.16
CA MET A 352 11.06 -7.66 21.96
C MET A 352 12.33 -6.81 22.14
N ALA A 353 12.22 -5.52 22.41
CA ALA A 353 13.36 -4.62 22.36
C ALA A 353 14.44 -4.89 23.40
N ASP A 354 14.04 -5.37 24.57
CA ASP A 354 14.94 -5.79 25.65
C ASP A 354 15.42 -7.25 25.51
N GLY A 355 14.96 -7.96 24.48
CA GLY A 355 15.28 -9.36 24.21
C GLY A 355 14.59 -10.37 25.12
N VAL A 356 13.69 -9.96 26.02
CA VAL A 356 13.04 -10.84 27.00
C VAL A 356 11.54 -10.57 27.09
N VAL A 357 10.74 -11.41 26.44
CA VAL A 357 9.26 -11.31 26.54
C VAL A 357 8.76 -11.84 27.88
N THR A 358 8.20 -10.96 28.71
CA THR A 358 7.57 -11.31 29.97
C THR A 358 6.21 -12.00 29.78
N ARG A 359 5.74 -12.71 30.81
CA ARG A 359 4.39 -13.30 30.82
C ARG A 359 3.30 -12.23 30.68
N GLN A 360 3.56 -11.01 31.15
CA GLN A 360 2.61 -9.90 31.10
C GLN A 360 2.51 -9.34 29.68
N GLU A 361 3.62 -9.07 28.99
CA GLU A 361 3.61 -8.62 27.59
C GLU A 361 3.00 -9.66 26.65
N ARG A 362 3.32 -10.95 26.83
CA ARG A 362 2.69 -12.00 26.00
C ARG A 362 1.18 -12.04 26.21
N ARG A 363 0.71 -11.79 27.43
CA ARG A 363 -0.73 -11.71 27.74
C ARG A 363 -1.36 -10.45 27.13
N LEU A 364 -0.65 -9.32 27.14
CA LEU A 364 -1.05 -8.08 26.47
C LEU A 364 -1.31 -8.33 24.99
N LEU A 365 -0.33 -8.87 24.27
CA LEU A 365 -0.41 -9.14 22.83
C LEU A 365 -1.52 -10.15 22.50
N LYS A 366 -1.72 -11.20 23.31
CA LYS A 366 -2.86 -12.12 23.14
C LYS A 366 -4.22 -11.44 23.33
N THR A 367 -4.29 -10.49 24.26
CA THR A 367 -5.52 -9.73 24.52
C THR A 367 -5.81 -8.79 23.37
N ALA A 368 -4.79 -8.06 22.89
CA ALA A 368 -4.87 -7.19 21.72
C ALA A 368 -5.31 -7.98 20.48
N ALA A 369 -4.64 -9.11 20.18
CA ALA A 369 -4.96 -9.96 19.03
C ALA A 369 -6.43 -10.41 19.01
N ARG A 370 -6.97 -10.84 20.16
CA ARG A 370 -8.38 -11.23 20.28
C ARG A 370 -9.34 -10.06 20.13
N ARG A 371 -9.04 -8.92 20.77
CA ARG A 371 -9.90 -7.72 20.70
C ARG A 371 -9.96 -7.17 19.28
N TRP A 372 -8.84 -7.28 18.55
CA TRP A 372 -8.70 -6.76 17.20
C TRP A 372 -9.00 -7.80 16.12
N ASP A 373 -9.45 -9.00 16.47
CA ASP A 373 -9.77 -10.08 15.53
C ASP A 373 -8.63 -10.37 14.51
N VAL A 374 -7.40 -10.45 15.01
CA VAL A 374 -6.21 -10.75 14.20
C VAL A 374 -5.48 -11.99 14.74
N PRO A 375 -4.84 -12.80 13.86
CA PRO A 375 -4.16 -14.02 14.28
C PRO A 375 -2.93 -13.71 15.15
N PHE A 376 -2.86 -14.29 16.35
CA PHE A 376 -1.73 -14.11 17.26
C PHE A 376 -0.46 -14.82 16.73
N GLU A 377 -0.63 -15.85 15.93
CA GLU A 377 0.42 -16.64 15.29
C GLU A 377 1.36 -15.76 14.44
N ALA A 378 0.85 -14.63 13.92
CA ALA A 378 1.64 -13.69 13.13
C ALA A 378 2.76 -12.99 13.92
N VAL A 379 2.65 -12.91 15.26
CA VAL A 379 3.70 -12.31 16.11
C VAL A 379 4.61 -13.33 16.78
N GLU A 380 4.30 -14.63 16.73
CA GLU A 380 5.18 -15.66 17.32
C GLU A 380 6.63 -15.63 16.80
N PRO A 381 6.90 -15.38 15.51
CA PRO A 381 8.27 -15.24 14.99
C PRO A 381 9.03 -14.08 15.65
N ILE A 382 8.35 -12.96 15.84
CA ILE A 382 8.87 -11.77 16.51
C ILE A 382 9.24 -12.14 17.95
N LEU A 383 8.30 -12.71 18.69
CA LEU A 383 8.46 -13.09 20.09
C LEU A 383 9.49 -14.22 20.31
N ALA A 384 9.74 -15.04 19.29
CA ALA A 384 10.74 -16.10 19.33
C ALA A 384 12.16 -15.60 18.97
N GLY A 385 12.34 -14.30 18.70
CA GLY A 385 13.62 -13.75 18.26
C GLY A 385 14.08 -14.31 16.90
N GLN A 386 13.14 -14.76 16.07
CA GLN A 386 13.42 -15.33 14.75
C GLN A 386 13.50 -14.26 13.64
N ILE A 387 13.24 -13.02 14.00
CA ILE A 387 13.30 -11.84 13.13
C ILE A 387 14.67 -11.19 13.26
N ASP A 388 15.22 -10.75 12.13
CA ASP A 388 16.52 -10.07 12.09
C ASP A 388 16.48 -8.75 12.90
N PRO A 389 17.52 -8.39 13.66
CA PRO A 389 17.53 -7.15 14.46
C PRO A 389 17.29 -5.86 13.66
N GLN A 390 17.77 -5.76 12.42
CA GLN A 390 17.50 -4.58 11.58
C GLN A 390 16.04 -4.52 11.17
N GLU A 391 15.43 -5.67 10.90
CA GLU A 391 14.01 -5.78 10.56
C GLU A 391 13.11 -5.51 11.76
N MET A 392 13.54 -5.95 12.96
CA MET A 392 12.91 -5.58 14.21
C MET A 392 12.90 -4.06 14.40
N GLU A 393 14.04 -3.41 14.14
CA GLU A 393 14.17 -1.96 14.22
C GLU A 393 13.29 -1.25 13.20
N MET A 394 13.23 -1.74 11.95
CA MET A 394 12.34 -1.20 10.92
C MET A 394 10.85 -1.34 11.25
N MET A 395 10.47 -2.35 12.04
CA MET A 395 9.10 -2.53 12.52
C MET A 395 8.76 -1.60 13.69
N ARG A 396 9.74 -1.04 14.40
CA ARG A 396 9.46 -0.11 15.48
C ARG A 396 8.92 1.21 14.93
N PRO A 397 7.94 1.82 15.61
CA PRO A 397 7.46 3.13 15.22
C PRO A 397 8.58 4.17 15.35
N ALA A 398 8.97 4.80 14.23
CA ALA A 398 10.01 5.82 14.19
C ALA A 398 9.71 7.06 15.05
N ALA A 399 8.43 7.31 15.35
CA ALA A 399 7.96 8.35 16.27
C ALA A 399 6.98 7.73 17.30
N PRO A 400 7.48 7.28 18.47
CA PRO A 400 6.68 6.58 19.48
C PRO A 400 5.47 7.39 19.98
N GLN A 401 5.65 8.69 20.22
CA GLN A 401 4.56 9.57 20.69
C GLN A 401 3.44 9.72 19.66
N ALA A 402 3.79 9.98 18.39
CA ALA A 402 2.79 10.10 17.33
C ALA A 402 2.01 8.79 17.15
N PHE A 403 2.71 7.65 17.15
CA PHE A 403 2.10 6.33 17.10
C PHE A 403 1.14 6.08 18.29
N PHE A 404 1.53 6.49 19.50
CA PHE A 404 0.66 6.41 20.68
C PHE A 404 -0.57 7.32 20.59
N ASN A 405 -0.40 8.57 20.15
CA ASN A 405 -1.53 9.50 19.93
C ASN A 405 -2.55 8.89 18.96
N GLY A 406 -2.08 8.25 17.89
CA GLY A 406 -2.95 7.55 16.95
C GLY A 406 -3.73 6.39 17.56
N LEU A 407 -3.10 5.59 18.44
CA LEU A 407 -3.78 4.53 19.21
C LEU A 407 -4.89 5.07 20.09
N VAL A 408 -4.65 6.20 20.76
CA VAL A 408 -5.64 6.88 21.60
C VAL A 408 -6.80 7.40 20.73
N SER A 409 -6.51 8.02 19.58
CA SER A 409 -7.52 8.48 18.63
C SER A 409 -8.41 7.34 18.15
N ALA A 410 -7.80 6.21 17.80
CA ALA A 410 -8.46 4.99 17.37
C ALA A 410 -9.37 4.41 18.47
N ALA A 411 -8.94 4.41 19.73
CA ALA A 411 -9.76 3.97 20.86
C ALA A 411 -10.94 4.92 21.14
N LEU A 412 -10.84 6.19 20.74
CA LEU A 412 -11.87 7.21 20.94
C LEU A 412 -12.95 7.26 19.84
N ILE A 413 -12.95 6.35 18.87
CA ILE A 413 -13.97 6.29 17.80
C ILE A 413 -15.39 6.23 18.39
N ASP A 414 -15.60 5.44 19.44
CA ASP A 414 -16.89 5.32 20.13
C ASP A 414 -17.12 6.43 21.19
N GLY A 415 -16.24 7.44 21.21
CA GLY A 415 -16.32 8.63 22.07
C GLY A 415 -15.92 8.42 23.53
N LYS A 416 -15.50 7.21 23.93
CA LYS A 416 -15.09 6.87 25.29
C LYS A 416 -14.01 5.79 25.29
N ILE A 417 -13.04 5.92 26.20
CA ILE A 417 -12.07 4.90 26.54
C ILE A 417 -12.57 4.20 27.82
N ASP A 418 -12.80 2.89 27.77
CA ASP A 418 -13.17 2.09 28.93
C ASP A 418 -11.94 1.72 29.79
N GLY A 419 -12.15 1.27 31.03
CA GLY A 419 -11.04 0.94 31.93
C GLY A 419 -10.14 -0.22 31.47
N ARG A 420 -10.61 -1.06 30.54
CA ARG A 420 -9.79 -2.12 29.91
C ARG A 420 -8.95 -1.55 28.76
N GLU A 421 -9.48 -0.60 28.01
CA GLU A 421 -8.75 0.15 26.97
C GLU A 421 -7.68 1.04 27.58
N GLU A 422 -8.01 1.78 28.63
CA GLU A 422 -7.04 2.61 29.36
C GLU A 422 -5.87 1.73 29.83
N LYS A 423 -6.16 0.57 30.41
CA LYS A 423 -5.11 -0.37 30.83
C LYS A 423 -4.25 -0.83 29.66
N LEU A 424 -4.86 -1.23 28.54
CA LEU A 424 -4.15 -1.66 27.33
C LEU A 424 -3.26 -0.53 26.79
N LEU A 425 -3.77 0.70 26.72
CA LEU A 425 -3.04 1.88 26.24
C LEU A 425 -1.87 2.22 27.17
N LEU A 426 -2.06 2.17 28.49
CA LEU A 426 -0.98 2.39 29.46
C LEU A 426 0.11 1.33 29.35
N ASP A 427 -0.27 0.05 29.20
CA ASP A 427 0.68 -1.04 29.00
C ASP A 427 1.46 -0.84 27.68
N VAL A 428 0.82 -0.35 26.61
CA VAL A 428 1.50 -0.02 25.34
C VAL A 428 2.42 1.20 25.48
N ALA A 429 1.97 2.26 26.14
CA ALA A 429 2.77 3.47 26.37
C ALA A 429 4.07 3.15 27.11
N ALA A 430 3.99 2.32 28.16
CA ALA A 430 5.17 1.89 28.91
C ALA A 430 6.20 1.16 28.04
N ASN A 431 5.73 0.36 27.07
CA ASN A 431 6.61 -0.33 26.13
C ASN A 431 7.23 0.64 25.10
N LEU A 432 6.59 1.79 24.82
CA LEU A 432 7.07 2.82 23.91
C LEU A 432 7.98 3.87 24.59
N ASP A 433 8.41 3.61 25.82
CA ASP A 433 9.15 4.57 26.67
C ASP A 433 8.40 5.88 26.93
N ILE A 434 7.06 5.85 26.91
CA ILE A 434 6.19 6.98 27.24
C ILE A 434 5.78 6.88 28.71
N SER A 435 5.96 7.96 29.47
CA SER A 435 5.65 7.96 30.91
C SER A 435 4.15 7.77 31.16
N GLN A 436 3.80 7.15 32.30
CA GLN A 436 2.40 6.96 32.66
C GLN A 436 1.64 8.29 32.80
N ALA A 437 2.32 9.36 33.21
CA ALA A 437 1.74 10.70 33.31
C ALA A 437 1.44 11.26 31.92
N ASP A 438 2.40 11.20 30.99
CA ASP A 438 2.22 11.71 29.63
C ASP A 438 1.16 10.93 28.85
N ALA A 439 1.12 9.61 29.03
CA ALA A 439 0.10 8.75 28.44
C ALA A 439 -1.31 9.13 28.93
N LYS A 440 -1.47 9.37 30.24
CA LYS A 440 -2.74 9.82 30.83
C LYS A 440 -3.13 11.21 30.37
N ASN A 441 -2.17 12.14 30.31
CA ASN A 441 -2.39 13.50 29.82
C ASN A 441 -2.85 13.48 28.36
N THR A 442 -2.20 12.67 27.51
CA THR A 442 -2.59 12.46 26.11
C THR A 442 -4.02 11.92 26.00
N MET A 443 -4.35 10.84 26.74
CA MET A 443 -5.70 10.28 26.76
C MET A 443 -6.75 11.29 27.21
N TYR A 444 -6.45 12.08 28.26
CA TYR A 444 -7.35 13.09 28.79
C TYR A 444 -7.56 14.25 27.81
N ALA A 445 -6.48 14.82 27.27
CA ALA A 445 -6.52 15.92 26.32
C ALA A 445 -7.34 15.55 25.08
N MET A 446 -7.07 14.39 24.49
CA MET A 446 -7.79 13.93 23.30
C MET A 446 -9.26 13.58 23.58
N THR A 447 -9.57 13.04 24.76
CA THR A 447 -10.97 12.80 25.18
C THR A 447 -11.73 14.12 25.31
N LYS A 448 -11.08 15.18 25.83
CA LYS A 448 -11.66 16.52 25.97
C LYS A 448 -11.96 17.13 24.59
N THR A 449 -11.01 17.04 23.65
CA THR A 449 -11.16 17.54 22.27
C THR A 449 -12.26 16.79 21.50
N ALA A 450 -12.35 15.47 21.65
CA ALA A 450 -13.42 14.68 21.01
C ALA A 450 -14.82 15.08 21.53
N ARG A 451 -14.95 15.42 22.81
CA ARG A 451 -16.20 15.87 23.42
C ARG A 451 -16.61 17.29 23.01
N SER A 452 -15.65 18.21 22.88
CA SER A 452 -15.94 19.58 22.45
C SER A 452 -16.32 19.67 20.97
N GLY A 453 -15.72 18.84 20.10
CA GLY A 453 -16.09 18.76 18.68
C GLY A 453 -17.49 18.19 18.44
N SER A 454 -17.96 17.24 19.26
CA SER A 454 -19.30 16.66 19.16
C SER A 454 -20.41 17.64 19.55
N SER A 455 -20.10 18.67 20.34
CA SER A 455 -21.03 19.73 20.76
C SER A 455 -21.29 20.80 19.69
N ALA A 456 -20.54 20.84 18.60
CA ALA A 456 -20.66 21.85 17.54
C ALA A 456 -21.55 21.42 16.35
N HIS A 457 -22.12 20.21 16.41
CA HIS A 457 -22.96 19.63 15.34
C HIS A 457 -24.39 19.26 15.79
N THR A 458 -24.85 19.84 16.91
CA THR A 458 -26.28 19.92 17.28
C THR A 458 -26.71 21.37 17.27
#